data_AF-A0A8B6H1Q4-F1
#
_entry.id   AF-A0A8B6H1Q4-F1
#
_cell.length_a   1.000
_cell.length_b   1.000
_cell.length_c   1.000
_cell.angle_alpha   90.00
_cell.angle_beta   90.00
_cell.angle_gamma   90.00
#
_symmetry.space_group_name_H-M   'P 1'
#
loop_
_entity.id
_entity.type
_entity.pdbx_description
1 polymer ?
#
loop_
_entity_poly.entity_id
_entity_poly.type
_entity_poly.pdbx_seq_one_letter_code
_entity_poly.pdbx_strand_id
1 'polypeptide(L)'
;MNKLKVNTITLPPSALNVYKPSDLPYLKKIITAGEPCTLNTVVKWTSSGRDIQFFNAYGPTETTVCATNYKFKKGLGHEDVNRDIPIGKGVPGACVYLFDEFLQPVPPDVVGEIYVGGLGLSKGYIGHASHHNTDKFIRNPLSDDTLLYKTGDHAFQDPDGTLTYIGRLDDMVKIRGQRVDLSEIEQVLIQHPKIDIAVVVVHRCQKLKEISIAAYVSPTFVYTSELKEYLTKVLPKYMIPTYIKKLEVIDYPMTLNGKIDRKLLEKDESVHEQQQYVGSSHLNETQLAISKLWCNLLKFEESFAYTLHRQSSFTELGGNSLQLVLLQRILEEKLSVKLSFTDLGTADTVEEFAEVIKRKKDVLRKNRHRVSH
;
A
#
# COMPACT_ATOMS: atom_id res chain seq x y z
N MET A 1 -9.19 -16.96 20.00
CA MET A 1 -10.58 -16.49 19.78
C MET A 1 -11.59 -17.65 19.70
N ASN A 2 -11.35 -18.71 18.93
CA ASN A 2 -12.32 -19.81 18.73
C ASN A 2 -12.69 -20.59 20.00
N LYS A 3 -11.71 -20.89 20.87
CA LYS A 3 -11.98 -21.55 22.17
C LYS A 3 -12.96 -20.76 23.05
N LEU A 4 -12.87 -19.43 22.99
CA LEU A 4 -13.72 -18.51 23.76
C LEU A 4 -15.02 -18.14 23.02
N LYS A 5 -15.22 -18.64 21.79
CA LYS A 5 -16.37 -18.30 20.93
C LYS A 5 -16.64 -16.80 20.86
N VAL A 6 -15.57 -16.00 20.69
CA VAL A 6 -15.65 -14.53 20.62
C VAL A 6 -16.64 -14.13 19.52
N ASN A 7 -17.63 -13.30 19.89
CA ASN A 7 -18.69 -12.86 18.99
C ASN A 7 -18.58 -11.38 18.57
N THR A 8 -17.76 -10.60 19.26
CA THR A 8 -17.59 -9.16 19.04
C THR A 8 -16.12 -8.81 19.20
N ILE A 9 -15.58 -8.03 18.28
CA ILE A 9 -14.22 -7.50 18.35
C ILE A 9 -14.19 -6.02 17.95
N THR A 10 -13.26 -5.29 18.57
CA THR A 10 -12.82 -3.98 18.10
C THR A 10 -11.33 -4.09 17.81
N LEU A 11 -10.91 -3.85 16.56
CA LEU A 11 -9.52 -3.99 16.12
C LEU A 11 -9.17 -2.91 15.08
N PRO A 12 -7.90 -2.49 14.99
CA PRO A 12 -7.44 -1.79 13.80
C PRO A 12 -7.64 -2.63 12.53
N PRO A 13 -7.95 -2.01 11.37
CA PRO A 13 -8.04 -2.69 10.08
C PRO A 13 -6.85 -3.61 9.78
N SER A 14 -5.61 -3.18 10.05
CA SER A 14 -4.40 -4.00 9.84
C SER A 14 -4.44 -5.33 10.61
N ALA A 15 -4.76 -5.28 11.90
CA ALA A 15 -4.87 -6.46 12.75
C ALA A 15 -6.06 -7.37 12.35
N LEU A 16 -7.18 -6.76 11.95
CA LEU A 16 -8.32 -7.51 11.43
C LEU A 16 -7.98 -8.24 10.12
N ASN A 17 -7.10 -7.65 9.31
CA ASN A 17 -6.78 -8.18 7.98
C ASN A 17 -5.99 -9.49 8.00
N VAL A 18 -5.33 -9.79 9.12
CA VAL A 18 -4.68 -11.09 9.36
C VAL A 18 -5.67 -12.25 9.34
N TYR A 19 -6.94 -12.01 9.70
CA TYR A 19 -7.95 -13.05 9.78
C TYR A 19 -8.82 -13.13 8.52
N LYS A 20 -9.21 -14.34 8.18
CA LYS A 20 -10.29 -14.63 7.24
C LYS A 20 -11.60 -14.87 7.99
N PRO A 21 -12.76 -14.62 7.38
CA PRO A 21 -14.05 -14.96 7.98
C PRO A 21 -14.15 -16.41 8.48
N SER A 22 -13.58 -17.37 7.75
CA SER A 22 -13.52 -18.79 8.14
C SER A 22 -12.79 -19.03 9.46
N ASP A 23 -11.80 -18.20 9.78
CA ASP A 23 -10.94 -18.39 10.96
C ASP A 23 -11.67 -18.01 12.25
N LEU A 24 -12.70 -17.15 12.15
CA LEU A 24 -13.48 -16.62 13.26
C LEU A 24 -14.98 -16.97 13.09
N PRO A 25 -15.38 -18.26 13.18
CA PRO A 25 -16.72 -18.73 12.86
C PRO A 25 -17.84 -18.16 13.75
N TYR A 26 -17.51 -17.77 14.99
CA TYR A 26 -18.48 -17.28 15.99
C TYR A 26 -18.72 -15.77 15.94
N LEU A 27 -17.96 -15.05 15.11
CA LEU A 27 -17.96 -13.60 15.07
C LEU A 27 -19.26 -13.07 14.44
N LYS A 28 -19.90 -12.11 15.12
CA LYS A 28 -21.17 -11.47 14.71
C LYS A 28 -21.04 -9.96 14.56
N LYS A 29 -20.08 -9.33 15.25
CA LYS A 29 -19.87 -7.88 15.21
C LYS A 29 -18.39 -7.54 15.14
N ILE A 30 -18.07 -6.61 14.25
CA ILE A 30 -16.73 -6.08 14.03
C ILE A 30 -16.81 -4.57 14.09
N ILE A 31 -15.92 -3.96 14.86
CA ILE A 31 -15.72 -2.51 14.87
C ILE A 31 -14.26 -2.27 14.48
N THR A 32 -14.02 -1.62 13.36
CA THR A 32 -12.69 -1.11 13.02
C THR A 32 -12.50 0.29 13.56
N ALA A 33 -11.35 0.57 14.15
CA ALA A 33 -11.01 1.91 14.63
C ALA A 33 -9.50 2.11 14.71
N GLY A 34 -9.06 3.35 14.63
CA GLY A 34 -7.68 3.76 14.91
C GLY A 34 -6.72 3.77 13.74
N GLU A 35 -7.14 3.31 12.55
CA GLU A 35 -6.49 3.46 11.24
C GLU A 35 -7.59 3.58 10.16
N PRO A 36 -7.32 4.19 8.99
CA PRO A 36 -8.26 4.17 7.88
C PRO A 36 -8.65 2.74 7.50
N CYS A 37 -9.95 2.46 7.46
CA CYS A 37 -10.46 1.19 6.97
C CYS A 37 -10.41 1.17 5.43
N THR A 38 -10.34 -0.02 4.85
CA THR A 38 -10.24 -0.20 3.39
C THR A 38 -11.46 -0.92 2.85
N LEU A 39 -11.81 -0.63 1.60
CA LEU A 39 -12.92 -1.30 0.92
C LEU A 39 -12.75 -2.82 0.92
N ASN A 40 -11.54 -3.30 0.63
CA ASN A 40 -11.23 -4.73 0.64
C ASN A 40 -11.50 -5.36 2.01
N THR A 41 -11.15 -4.67 3.10
CA THR A 41 -11.46 -5.12 4.46
C THR A 41 -12.96 -5.24 4.66
N VAL A 42 -13.72 -4.21 4.29
CA VAL A 42 -15.19 -4.19 4.45
C VAL A 42 -15.83 -5.30 3.63
N VAL A 43 -15.51 -5.42 2.34
CA VAL A 43 -16.09 -6.44 1.44
C VAL A 43 -15.76 -7.85 1.93
N LYS A 44 -14.51 -8.11 2.31
CA LYS A 44 -14.08 -9.42 2.84
C LYS A 44 -14.98 -9.94 3.96
N TRP A 45 -15.40 -9.06 4.87
CA TRP A 45 -16.22 -9.45 6.02
C TRP A 45 -17.72 -9.38 5.73
N THR A 46 -18.19 -8.34 5.05
CA THR A 46 -19.62 -8.11 4.78
C THR A 46 -20.18 -9.03 3.69
N SER A 47 -19.34 -9.54 2.79
CA SER A 47 -19.72 -10.46 1.69
C SER A 47 -19.31 -11.91 1.95
N SER A 48 -18.96 -12.26 3.20
CA SER A 48 -18.61 -13.62 3.60
C SER A 48 -19.78 -14.63 3.63
N GLY A 49 -21.00 -14.20 3.25
CA GLY A 49 -22.23 -15.00 3.36
C GLY A 49 -22.73 -15.19 4.80
N ARG A 50 -22.04 -14.60 5.79
CA ARG A 50 -22.40 -14.69 7.21
C ARG A 50 -23.07 -13.40 7.68
N ASP A 51 -23.92 -13.54 8.70
CA ASP A 51 -24.54 -12.40 9.37
C ASP A 51 -23.55 -11.70 10.31
N ILE A 52 -22.75 -10.79 9.75
CA ILE A 52 -21.78 -9.98 10.48
C ILE A 52 -22.17 -8.50 10.36
N GLN A 53 -22.27 -7.83 11.51
CA GLN A 53 -22.37 -6.39 11.57
C GLN A 53 -20.98 -5.77 11.53
N PHE A 54 -20.68 -5.01 10.48
CA PHE A 54 -19.39 -4.33 10.33
C PHE A 54 -19.56 -2.83 10.55
N PHE A 55 -18.74 -2.28 11.45
CA PHE A 55 -18.70 -0.87 11.76
C PHE A 55 -17.31 -0.32 11.51
N ASN A 56 -17.22 0.90 10.99
CA ASN A 56 -16.00 1.70 11.02
C ASN A 56 -16.23 2.86 11.98
N ALA A 57 -15.34 3.03 12.94
CA ALA A 57 -15.43 4.02 13.99
C ALA A 57 -14.17 4.88 14.03
N TYR A 58 -14.35 6.16 14.35
CA TYR A 58 -13.26 7.13 14.42
C TYR A 58 -13.39 7.94 15.70
N GLY A 59 -12.25 8.23 16.30
CA GLY A 59 -12.12 9.20 17.37
C GLY A 59 -10.69 9.25 17.90
N PRO A 60 -10.15 10.45 18.17
CA PRO A 60 -8.91 10.58 18.91
C PRO A 60 -9.11 10.25 20.40
N THR A 61 -8.01 9.97 21.11
CA THR A 61 -8.00 9.63 22.54
C THR A 61 -8.70 10.70 23.38
N GLU A 62 -8.53 11.96 22.99
CA GLU A 62 -9.06 13.18 23.61
C GLU A 62 -10.58 13.28 23.55
N THR A 63 -11.22 12.41 22.76
CA THR A 63 -12.68 12.31 22.61
C THR A 63 -13.25 10.99 23.13
N THR A 64 -12.45 10.25 23.91
CA THR A 64 -12.82 8.98 24.55
C THR A 64 -13.15 7.89 23.54
N VAL A 65 -12.10 7.25 23.03
CA VAL A 65 -12.13 6.06 22.17
C VAL A 65 -12.68 6.31 20.76
N CYS A 66 -13.97 6.60 20.61
CA CYS A 66 -14.62 6.82 19.31
C CYS A 66 -15.69 7.89 19.42
N ALA A 67 -15.58 8.94 18.61
CA ALA A 67 -16.54 10.03 18.50
C ALA A 67 -17.60 9.78 17.41
N THR A 68 -17.29 8.96 16.42
CA THR A 68 -18.18 8.64 15.30
C THR A 68 -18.25 7.14 15.04
N ASN A 69 -19.36 6.70 14.44
CA ASN A 69 -19.44 5.37 13.84
C ASN A 69 -20.24 5.38 12.54
N TYR A 70 -19.86 4.46 11.65
CA TYR A 70 -20.59 4.09 10.46
C TYR A 70 -20.87 2.60 10.48
N LYS A 71 -22.10 2.20 10.11
CA LYS A 71 -22.49 0.79 9.96
C LYS A 71 -22.65 0.46 8.48
N PHE A 72 -21.87 -0.49 8.00
CA PHE A 72 -21.96 -0.95 6.62
C PHE A 72 -23.19 -1.83 6.41
N LYS A 73 -23.75 -1.76 5.20
CA LYS A 73 -24.78 -2.70 4.73
C LYS A 73 -24.17 -4.09 4.54
N LYS A 74 -25.02 -5.12 4.61
CA LYS A 74 -24.62 -6.51 4.34
C LYS A 74 -24.45 -6.72 2.84
N GLY A 75 -23.54 -7.62 2.45
CA GLY A 75 -23.36 -8.04 1.07
C GLY A 75 -22.85 -6.95 0.14
N LEU A 76 -22.05 -6.00 0.66
CA LEU A 76 -21.43 -4.96 -0.17
C LEU A 76 -20.43 -5.59 -1.15
N GLY A 77 -20.63 -5.34 -2.44
CA GLY A 77 -19.63 -5.58 -3.46
C GLY A 77 -18.60 -4.44 -3.52
N HIS A 78 -17.55 -4.66 -4.31
CA HIS A 78 -16.58 -3.61 -4.63
C HIS A 78 -17.21 -2.41 -5.37
N GLU A 79 -18.39 -2.61 -5.95
CA GLU A 79 -19.13 -1.61 -6.73
C GLU A 79 -20.04 -0.73 -5.86
N ASP A 80 -20.34 -1.17 -4.63
CA ASP A 80 -21.35 -0.55 -3.76
C ASP A 80 -20.79 0.51 -2.80
N VAL A 81 -19.48 0.74 -2.83
CA VAL A 81 -18.81 1.68 -1.93
C VAL A 81 -17.90 2.57 -2.77
N ASN A 82 -18.16 3.88 -2.72
CA ASN A 82 -17.25 4.87 -3.28
C ASN A 82 -15.85 4.70 -2.67
N ARG A 83 -14.82 5.20 -3.37
CA ARG A 83 -13.40 5.10 -2.96
C ARG A 83 -13.15 5.45 -1.49
N ASP A 84 -13.98 6.33 -0.93
CA ASP A 84 -13.78 6.91 0.39
C ASP A 84 -14.63 6.19 1.44
N ILE A 85 -13.96 5.60 2.44
CA ILE A 85 -14.61 4.81 3.49
C ILE A 85 -15.15 5.76 4.58
N PRO A 86 -16.47 5.79 4.81
CA PRO A 86 -17.05 6.70 5.78
C PRO A 86 -16.68 6.31 7.22
N ILE A 87 -16.53 7.34 8.04
CA ILE A 87 -16.42 7.25 9.51
C ILE A 87 -17.77 7.53 10.19
N GLY A 88 -18.75 8.01 9.42
CA GLY A 88 -20.15 8.01 9.83
C GLY A 88 -20.56 9.25 10.60
N LYS A 89 -21.40 9.07 11.63
CA LYS A 89 -22.01 10.19 12.36
C LYS A 89 -21.59 10.16 13.83
N GLY A 90 -21.74 11.30 14.50
CA GLY A 90 -21.48 11.41 15.94
C GLY A 90 -22.21 10.34 16.74
N VAL A 91 -21.50 9.65 17.64
CA VAL A 91 -22.12 8.73 18.60
C VAL A 91 -22.99 9.51 19.60
N PRO A 92 -23.94 8.87 20.30
CA PRO A 92 -24.77 9.57 21.28
C PRO A 92 -23.93 10.37 22.29
N GLY A 93 -24.20 11.68 22.38
CA GLY A 93 -23.48 12.60 23.26
C GLY A 93 -22.21 13.23 22.66
N ALA A 94 -21.78 12.83 21.46
CA ALA A 94 -20.72 13.51 20.71
C ALA A 94 -21.34 14.48 19.70
N CYS A 95 -20.74 15.67 19.60
CA CYS A 95 -21.05 16.65 18.54
C CYS A 95 -19.83 16.73 17.63
N VAL A 96 -20.02 16.64 16.31
CA VAL A 96 -18.93 16.71 15.34
C VAL A 96 -19.21 17.84 14.36
N TYR A 97 -18.21 18.70 14.18
CA TYR A 97 -18.27 19.88 13.32
C TYR A 97 -17.14 19.82 12.30
N LEU A 98 -17.40 20.34 11.10
CA LEU A 98 -16.38 20.60 10.10
C LEU A 98 -16.23 22.11 9.94
N PHE A 99 -15.01 22.62 10.19
CA PHE A 99 -14.71 24.05 10.09
C PHE A 99 -13.64 24.33 9.03
N ASP A 100 -13.69 25.54 8.46
CA ASP A 100 -12.59 26.10 7.66
C ASP A 100 -11.50 26.73 8.54
N GLU A 101 -10.51 27.37 7.91
CA GLU A 101 -9.40 28.04 8.60
C GLU A 101 -9.81 29.25 9.44
N PHE A 102 -11.02 29.80 9.22
CA PHE A 102 -11.60 30.92 9.96
C PHE A 102 -12.63 30.47 11.00
N LEU A 103 -12.67 29.17 11.31
CA LEU A 103 -13.64 28.57 12.24
C LEU A 103 -15.11 28.78 11.81
N GLN A 104 -15.36 28.87 10.50
CA GLN A 104 -16.71 28.90 9.94
C GLN A 104 -17.14 27.50 9.50
N PRO A 105 -18.38 27.07 9.79
CA PRO A 105 -18.86 25.76 9.36
C PRO A 105 -18.80 25.63 7.84
N VAL A 106 -18.24 24.52 7.34
CA VAL A 106 -18.26 24.24 5.90
C VAL A 106 -19.59 23.58 5.49
N PRO A 107 -20.11 23.85 4.28
CA PRO A 107 -21.31 23.18 3.78
C PRO A 107 -21.02 21.72 3.43
N PRO A 108 -22.07 20.91 3.16
CA PRO A 108 -21.90 19.54 2.66
C PRO A 108 -20.99 19.49 1.43
N ASP A 109 -20.31 18.35 1.26
CA ASP A 109 -19.35 18.05 0.18
C ASP A 109 -18.11 18.96 0.13
N VAL A 110 -17.95 19.86 1.11
CA VAL A 110 -16.73 20.68 1.28
C VAL A 110 -15.87 20.10 2.38
N VAL A 111 -14.57 20.00 2.12
CA VAL A 111 -13.57 19.52 3.08
C VAL A 111 -13.36 20.56 4.18
N GLY A 112 -13.43 20.13 5.43
CA GLY A 112 -13.11 20.94 6.60
C GLY A 112 -12.34 20.13 7.65
N GLU A 113 -11.74 20.83 8.61
CA GLU A 113 -11.09 20.20 9.76
C GLU A 113 -12.16 19.70 10.73
N ILE A 114 -11.98 18.49 11.26
CA ILE A 114 -12.88 17.84 12.21
C ILE A 114 -12.66 18.42 13.61
N TYR A 115 -13.74 18.88 14.23
CA TYR A 115 -13.79 19.28 15.62
C TYR A 115 -14.83 18.45 16.36
N VAL A 116 -14.47 17.98 17.55
CA VAL A 116 -15.35 17.11 18.34
C VAL A 116 -15.66 17.76 19.68
N GLY A 117 -16.93 17.84 20.03
CA GLY A 117 -17.43 18.30 21.32
C GLY A 117 -18.31 17.27 22.01
N GLY A 118 -18.84 17.65 23.16
CA GLY A 118 -19.82 16.85 23.90
C GLY A 118 -19.21 16.01 25.02
N LEU A 119 -19.96 14.99 25.45
CA LEU A 119 -19.70 14.24 26.69
C LEU A 119 -18.43 13.39 26.64
N GLY A 120 -17.93 13.07 25.45
CA GLY A 120 -16.72 12.28 25.25
C GLY A 120 -15.42 13.06 25.41
N LEU A 121 -15.47 14.39 25.57
CA LEU A 121 -14.26 15.19 25.73
C LEU A 121 -13.50 14.83 27.00
N SER A 122 -12.19 14.64 26.84
CA SER A 122 -11.28 14.49 27.97
C SER A 122 -11.14 15.81 28.74
N LYS A 123 -10.61 15.74 29.95
CA LYS A 123 -10.31 16.93 30.78
C LYS A 123 -9.06 17.70 30.31
N GLY A 124 -8.45 17.28 29.21
CA GLY A 124 -7.18 17.80 28.72
C GLY A 124 -5.97 16.94 29.11
N TYR A 125 -4.78 17.44 28.77
CA TYR A 125 -3.51 16.78 29.00
C TYR A 125 -2.97 17.03 30.41
N ILE A 126 -2.46 15.98 31.05
CA ILE A 126 -1.77 16.07 32.35
C ILE A 126 -0.37 16.68 32.14
N GLY A 127 -0.01 17.67 32.95
CA GLY A 127 1.39 18.08 33.13
C GLY A 127 2.06 18.86 32.00
N HIS A 128 1.32 19.56 31.12
CA HIS A 128 1.91 20.49 30.15
C HIS A 128 1.30 21.89 30.32
N ALA A 129 2.15 22.92 30.18
CA ALA A 129 1.80 24.33 30.35
C ALA A 129 0.49 24.69 29.63
N SER A 130 -0.33 25.54 30.26
CA SER A 130 -1.70 25.92 29.88
C SER A 130 -1.98 26.06 28.36
N HIS A 131 -0.99 26.54 27.58
CA HIS A 131 -1.10 26.75 26.14
C HIS A 131 -1.55 25.52 25.31
N HIS A 132 -1.01 24.32 25.51
CA HIS A 132 -1.41 23.16 24.69
C HIS A 132 -2.86 22.72 24.92
N ASN A 133 -3.37 22.88 26.14
CA ASN A 133 -4.78 22.64 26.42
C ASN A 133 -5.65 23.73 25.78
N THR A 134 -5.25 25.00 25.84
CA THR A 134 -6.02 26.08 25.19
C THR A 134 -5.99 26.04 23.68
N ASP A 135 -4.91 25.55 23.07
CA ASP A 135 -4.76 25.46 21.60
C ASP A 135 -5.58 24.29 21.01
N LYS A 136 -5.69 23.19 21.76
CA LYS A 136 -6.39 21.97 21.31
C LYS A 136 -7.83 21.88 21.79
N PHE A 137 -8.14 22.37 22.99
CA PHE A 137 -9.49 22.42 23.54
C PHE A 137 -9.99 23.86 23.50
N ILE A 138 -10.58 24.23 22.36
CA ILE A 138 -11.03 25.59 22.09
C ILE A 138 -12.48 25.78 22.53
N ARG A 139 -12.89 27.04 22.74
CA ARG A 139 -14.31 27.37 22.86
C ARG A 139 -15.02 27.10 21.54
N ASN A 140 -16.23 26.56 21.63
CA ASN A 140 -17.08 26.33 20.47
C ASN A 140 -17.50 27.68 19.87
N PRO A 141 -17.15 27.99 18.61
CA PRO A 141 -17.51 29.27 17.98
C PRO A 141 -19.03 29.40 17.72
N LEU A 142 -19.78 28.29 17.80
CA LEU A 142 -21.22 28.26 17.57
C LEU A 142 -22.03 28.26 18.87
N SER A 143 -21.38 28.19 20.04
CA SER A 143 -22.05 28.09 21.34
C SER A 143 -21.12 28.55 22.47
N ASP A 144 -21.54 29.56 23.23
CA ASP A 144 -20.67 30.29 24.17
C ASP A 144 -20.14 29.46 25.37
N ASP A 145 -20.76 28.32 25.67
CA ASP A 145 -20.47 27.52 26.89
C ASP A 145 -19.96 26.10 26.65
N THR A 146 -19.56 25.74 25.42
CA THR A 146 -19.03 24.39 25.14
C THR A 146 -17.60 24.43 24.63
N LEU A 147 -16.86 23.35 24.89
CA LEU A 147 -15.53 23.13 24.33
C LEU A 147 -15.59 22.20 23.13
N LEU A 148 -14.64 22.38 22.22
CA LEU A 148 -14.35 21.48 21.11
C LEU A 148 -12.88 21.08 21.16
N TYR A 149 -12.61 19.82 20.84
CA TYR A 149 -11.26 19.34 20.57
C TYR A 149 -10.94 19.49 19.08
N LYS A 150 -9.84 20.18 18.80
CA LYS A 150 -9.26 20.38 17.47
C LYS A 150 -8.42 19.16 17.07
N THR A 151 -8.95 18.33 16.18
CA THR A 151 -8.35 17.02 15.87
C THR A 151 -7.10 17.09 14.99
N GLY A 152 -7.02 18.08 14.07
CA GLY A 152 -6.05 18.09 12.97
C GLY A 152 -6.45 17.22 11.77
N ASP A 153 -7.47 16.39 11.93
CA ASP A 153 -8.01 15.53 10.88
C ASP A 153 -9.01 16.29 10.01
N HIS A 154 -9.14 15.90 8.75
CA HIS A 154 -10.04 16.50 7.78
C HIS A 154 -11.02 15.47 7.24
N ALA A 155 -12.22 15.94 6.94
CA ALA A 155 -13.29 15.17 6.33
C ALA A 155 -14.15 16.08 5.46
N PHE A 156 -14.97 15.47 4.61
CA PHE A 156 -16.18 16.13 4.11
C PHE A 156 -17.41 15.40 4.67
N GLN A 157 -18.55 16.08 4.60
CA GLN A 157 -19.82 15.54 5.06
C GLN A 157 -20.80 15.44 3.89
N ASP A 158 -21.38 14.25 3.70
CA ASP A 158 -22.47 14.07 2.75
C ASP A 158 -23.72 14.87 3.21
N PRO A 159 -24.67 15.22 2.33
CA PRO A 159 -25.90 15.90 2.70
C PRO A 159 -26.74 15.19 3.77
N ASP A 160 -26.59 13.87 3.93
CA ASP A 160 -27.28 13.10 4.97
C ASP A 160 -26.60 13.22 6.36
N GLY A 161 -25.43 13.86 6.43
CA GLY A 161 -24.63 14.06 7.63
C GLY A 161 -23.51 13.03 7.84
N THR A 162 -23.34 12.06 6.93
CA THR A 162 -22.28 11.04 7.01
C THR A 162 -20.92 11.66 6.72
N LEU A 163 -19.95 11.43 7.60
CA LEU A 163 -18.60 11.93 7.44
C LEU A 163 -17.71 10.91 6.74
N THR A 164 -16.87 11.44 5.86
CA THR A 164 -15.87 10.69 5.12
C THR A 164 -14.50 11.26 5.41
N TYR A 165 -13.63 10.44 5.99
CA TYR A 165 -12.29 10.83 6.42
C TYR A 165 -11.36 11.04 5.23
N ILE A 166 -10.68 12.19 5.20
CA ILE A 166 -9.68 12.52 4.17
C ILE A 166 -8.26 12.23 4.68
N GLY A 167 -7.94 12.63 5.91
CA GLY A 167 -6.57 12.57 6.41
C GLY A 167 -6.19 13.79 7.24
N ARG A 168 -4.90 13.96 7.52
CA ARG A 168 -4.34 15.13 8.18
C ARG A 168 -3.61 16.01 7.19
N LEU A 169 -3.97 17.30 7.10
CA LEU A 169 -3.26 18.22 6.19
C LEU A 169 -1.81 18.49 6.64
N ASP A 170 -1.49 18.29 7.91
CA ASP A 170 -0.14 18.42 8.47
C ASP A 170 0.73 17.17 8.31
N ASP A 171 0.15 16.02 7.96
CA ASP A 171 0.90 14.83 7.54
C ASP A 171 1.44 14.95 6.10
N MET A 172 1.11 16.04 5.39
CA MET A 172 1.72 16.36 4.11
C MET A 172 3.18 16.80 4.28
N VAL A 173 4.07 16.06 3.63
CA VAL A 173 5.50 16.24 3.73
C VAL A 173 6.03 16.97 2.51
N LYS A 174 7.01 17.86 2.72
CA LYS A 174 7.72 18.51 1.62
C LYS A 174 8.90 17.65 1.20
N ILE A 175 8.83 17.09 0.00
CA ILE A 175 9.91 16.29 -0.58
C ILE A 175 10.42 17.03 -1.80
N ARG A 176 11.69 17.45 -1.74
CA ARG A 176 12.36 18.24 -2.80
C ARG A 176 11.54 19.47 -3.25
N GLY A 177 10.91 20.16 -2.29
CA GLY A 177 10.13 21.37 -2.53
C GLY A 177 8.67 21.13 -2.94
N GLN A 178 8.24 19.88 -3.13
CA GLN A 178 6.88 19.54 -3.52
C GLN A 178 6.10 18.98 -2.33
N ARG A 179 4.83 19.39 -2.20
CA ARG A 179 3.93 18.93 -1.14
C ARG A 179 3.37 17.58 -1.55
N VAL A 180 3.61 16.56 -0.73
CA VAL A 180 3.21 15.18 -0.98
C VAL A 180 2.35 14.70 0.18
N ASP A 181 1.16 14.19 -0.14
CA ASP A 181 0.34 13.43 0.80
C ASP A 181 0.74 11.96 0.73
N LEU A 182 1.27 11.42 1.82
CA LEU A 182 1.68 10.02 1.88
C LEU A 182 0.47 9.08 1.95
N SER A 183 -0.64 9.54 2.51
CA SER A 183 -1.88 8.78 2.65
C SER A 183 -2.52 8.54 1.27
N GLU A 184 -2.41 9.51 0.37
CA GLU A 184 -2.86 9.35 -1.03
C GLU A 184 -2.12 8.19 -1.71
N ILE A 185 -0.80 8.11 -1.52
CA ILE A 185 0.03 7.04 -2.09
C ILE A 185 -0.35 5.68 -1.46
N GLU A 186 -0.55 5.63 -0.13
CA GLU A 186 -1.03 4.44 0.58
C GLU A 186 -2.37 3.95 0.01
N GLN A 187 -3.33 4.86 -0.14
CA GLN A 187 -4.66 4.54 -0.65
C GLN A 187 -4.61 3.98 -2.07
N VAL A 188 -3.81 4.58 -2.96
CA VAL A 188 -3.64 4.06 -4.32
C VAL A 188 -2.99 2.67 -4.27
N LEU A 189 -1.92 2.46 -3.49
CA LEU A 189 -1.29 1.14 -3.35
C LEU A 189 -2.25 0.07 -2.85
N ILE A 190 -3.08 0.37 -1.85
CA ILE A 190 -4.05 -0.57 -1.26
C ILE A 190 -5.18 -0.93 -2.25
N GLN A 191 -5.48 -0.08 -3.24
CA GLN A 191 -6.43 -0.41 -4.29
C GLN A 191 -5.89 -1.43 -5.30
N HIS A 192 -4.58 -1.67 -5.32
CA HIS A 192 -4.01 -2.70 -6.17
C HIS A 192 -4.53 -4.08 -5.73
N PRO A 193 -5.11 -4.92 -6.61
CA PRO A 193 -5.83 -6.16 -6.22
C PRO A 193 -5.00 -7.17 -5.45
N LYS A 194 -3.68 -7.09 -5.55
CA LYS A 194 -2.74 -7.98 -4.88
C LYS A 194 -2.18 -7.43 -3.56
N ILE A 195 -2.54 -6.22 -3.12
CA ILE A 195 -1.97 -5.58 -1.93
C ILE A 195 -2.97 -5.58 -0.78
N ASP A 196 -2.53 -6.10 0.36
CA ASP A 196 -3.32 -6.18 1.59
C ASP A 196 -3.00 -5.05 2.57
N ILE A 197 -1.73 -4.65 2.62
CA ILE A 197 -1.20 -3.61 3.51
C ILE A 197 -0.26 -2.73 2.70
N ALA A 198 -0.42 -1.41 2.79
CA ALA A 198 0.57 -0.45 2.34
C ALA A 198 0.78 0.62 3.42
N VAL A 199 2.04 0.92 3.73
CA VAL A 199 2.43 2.01 4.62
C VAL A 199 3.49 2.84 3.92
N VAL A 200 3.26 4.14 3.78
CA VAL A 200 4.17 5.05 3.09
C VAL A 200 4.72 6.05 4.10
N VAL A 201 6.04 6.18 4.12
CA VAL A 201 6.75 7.03 5.09
C VAL A 201 7.77 7.91 4.38
N VAL A 202 8.13 9.01 5.05
CA VAL A 202 9.32 9.77 4.67
C VAL A 202 10.55 8.96 5.05
N HIS A 203 11.34 8.63 4.05
CA HIS A 203 12.61 7.97 4.27
C HIS A 203 13.77 8.95 4.23
N ARG A 204 14.57 8.96 5.29
CA ARG A 204 15.74 9.85 5.45
C ARG A 204 17.01 9.03 5.36
N CYS A 205 17.65 9.04 4.19
CA CYS A 205 18.94 8.40 4.02
C CYS A 205 20.03 9.22 4.71
N GLN A 206 20.55 8.76 5.85
CA GLN A 206 21.64 9.46 6.52
C GLN A 206 22.93 9.49 5.67
N LYS A 207 23.22 8.40 4.96
CA LYS A 207 24.41 8.27 4.08
C LYS A 207 24.37 9.23 2.88
N LEU A 208 23.22 9.35 2.21
CA LEU A 208 23.05 10.18 1.02
C LEU A 208 22.58 11.60 1.35
N LYS A 209 22.29 11.91 2.64
CA LYS A 209 21.67 13.15 3.11
C LYS A 209 20.43 13.52 2.31
N GLU A 210 19.64 12.52 1.97
CA GLU A 210 18.51 12.65 1.05
C GLU A 210 17.19 12.31 1.74
N ILE A 211 16.15 13.10 1.43
CA ILE A 211 14.78 12.83 1.82
C ILE A 211 14.05 12.25 0.61
N SER A 212 13.43 11.10 0.81
CA SER A 212 12.76 10.31 -0.22
C SER A 212 11.47 9.70 0.31
N ILE A 213 10.69 9.07 -0.56
CA ILE A 213 9.47 8.34 -0.19
C ILE A 213 9.79 6.84 -0.18
N ALA A 214 9.44 6.16 0.90
CA ALA A 214 9.46 4.70 0.97
C ALA A 214 8.06 4.15 1.18
N ALA A 215 7.70 3.12 0.42
CA ALA A 215 6.48 2.34 0.63
C ALA A 215 6.83 0.95 1.15
N TYR A 216 6.13 0.50 2.17
CA TYR A 216 6.18 -0.84 2.72
C TYR A 216 4.90 -1.54 2.33
N VAL A 217 5.00 -2.68 1.65
CA VAL A 217 3.83 -3.37 1.10
C VAL A 217 3.80 -4.84 1.48
N SER A 218 2.59 -5.36 1.64
CA SER A 218 2.31 -6.79 1.83
C SER A 218 1.18 -7.22 0.90
N PRO A 219 1.22 -8.43 0.32
CA PRO A 219 2.19 -9.53 0.49
C PRO A 219 3.44 -9.40 -0.41
N THR A 220 4.45 -10.24 -0.17
CA THR A 220 5.80 -10.11 -0.78
C THR A 220 5.92 -10.58 -2.23
N PHE A 221 4.90 -11.25 -2.77
CA PHE A 221 4.91 -11.82 -4.12
C PHE A 221 4.60 -10.82 -5.24
N VAL A 222 4.19 -9.58 -4.92
CA VAL A 222 3.92 -8.55 -5.92
C VAL A 222 5.25 -7.95 -6.43
N TYR A 223 5.33 -7.69 -7.74
CA TYR A 223 6.52 -7.08 -8.33
C TYR A 223 6.54 -5.56 -8.09
N THR A 224 7.71 -5.04 -7.71
CA THR A 224 7.89 -3.58 -7.50
C THR A 224 7.65 -2.78 -8.77
N SER A 225 8.01 -3.32 -9.94
CA SER A 225 7.75 -2.69 -11.26
C SER A 225 6.26 -2.56 -11.53
N GLU A 226 5.48 -3.62 -11.29
CA GLU A 226 4.02 -3.64 -11.40
C GLU A 226 3.38 -2.53 -10.53
N LEU A 227 3.82 -2.41 -9.27
CA LEU A 227 3.33 -1.36 -8.37
C LEU A 227 3.71 0.04 -8.84
N LYS A 228 4.93 0.25 -9.31
CA LYS A 228 5.35 1.55 -9.84
C LYS A 228 4.56 1.93 -11.09
N GLU A 229 4.38 1.00 -12.02
CA GLU A 229 3.58 1.23 -13.22
C GLU A 229 2.13 1.59 -12.87
N TYR A 230 1.53 0.84 -11.93
CA TYR A 230 0.20 1.12 -11.43
C TYR A 230 0.08 2.52 -10.82
N LEU A 231 1.03 2.90 -9.95
CA LEU A 231 1.03 4.23 -9.34
C LEU A 231 1.21 5.35 -10.39
N THR A 232 2.04 5.14 -11.40
CA THR A 232 2.34 6.17 -12.42
C THR A 232 1.13 6.47 -13.32
N LYS A 233 0.13 5.57 -13.38
CA LYS A 233 -1.13 5.79 -14.10
C LYS A 233 -2.08 6.73 -13.36
N VAL A 234 -1.94 6.86 -12.04
CA VAL A 234 -2.92 7.53 -11.17
C VAL A 234 -2.31 8.73 -10.45
N LEU A 235 -1.01 8.70 -10.17
CA LEU A 235 -0.31 9.72 -9.39
C LEU A 235 0.75 10.45 -10.22
N PRO A 236 1.00 11.74 -9.91
CA PRO A 236 2.15 12.46 -10.46
C PRO A 236 3.49 11.79 -10.13
N LYS A 237 4.47 11.92 -11.05
CA LYS A 237 5.78 11.27 -10.95
C LYS A 237 6.53 11.52 -9.64
N TYR A 238 6.32 12.67 -9.01
CA TYR A 238 6.99 13.04 -7.75
C TYR A 238 6.41 12.38 -6.50
N MET A 239 5.19 11.83 -6.58
CA MET A 239 4.56 11.07 -5.50
C MET A 239 4.92 9.59 -5.56
N ILE A 240 5.56 9.14 -6.65
CA ILE A 240 5.93 7.73 -6.80
C ILE A 240 7.03 7.38 -5.79
N PRO A 241 6.85 6.37 -4.92
CA PRO A 241 7.85 5.96 -3.95
C PRO A 241 9.19 5.67 -4.61
N THR A 242 10.24 6.26 -4.04
CA THR A 242 11.62 5.99 -4.47
C THR A 242 11.95 4.53 -4.17
N TYR A 243 11.61 4.09 -2.95
CA TYR A 243 11.80 2.73 -2.47
C TYR A 243 10.46 2.04 -2.24
N ILE A 244 10.36 0.77 -2.60
CA ILE A 244 9.23 -0.09 -2.24
C ILE A 244 9.83 -1.35 -1.61
N LYS A 245 9.65 -1.49 -0.30
CA LYS A 245 10.10 -2.65 0.48
C LYS A 245 8.93 -3.58 0.72
N LYS A 246 9.17 -4.86 0.48
CA LYS A 246 8.13 -5.89 0.65
C LYS A 246 8.33 -6.58 1.99
N LEU A 247 7.26 -6.66 2.78
CA LEU A 247 7.27 -7.27 4.11
C LEU A 247 6.13 -8.28 4.22
N GLU A 248 6.40 -9.41 4.87
CA GLU A 248 5.31 -10.25 5.37
C GLU A 248 4.58 -9.50 6.49
N VAL A 249 3.30 -9.81 6.68
CA VAL A 249 2.47 -9.10 7.68
C VAL A 249 3.07 -9.19 9.10
N ILE A 250 3.75 -10.30 9.42
CA ILE A 250 4.40 -10.54 10.72
C ILE A 250 5.64 -9.68 10.94
N ASP A 251 6.26 -9.17 9.88
CA ASP A 251 7.50 -8.39 9.94
C ASP A 251 7.24 -6.88 10.12
N TYR A 252 5.98 -6.45 10.08
CA TYR A 252 5.65 -5.06 10.37
C TYR A 252 5.93 -4.74 11.84
N PRO A 253 6.72 -3.70 12.13
CA PRO A 253 6.94 -3.27 13.49
C PRO A 253 5.61 -2.75 14.05
N MET A 254 5.26 -3.21 15.25
CA MET A 254 4.04 -2.79 15.93
C MET A 254 4.40 -1.99 17.18
N THR A 255 3.62 -0.95 17.45
CA THR A 255 3.61 -0.24 18.73
C THR A 255 3.09 -1.17 19.84
N LEU A 256 3.29 -0.79 21.11
CA LEU A 256 2.72 -1.49 22.27
C LEU A 256 1.19 -1.66 22.20
N ASN A 257 0.51 -0.78 21.43
CA ASN A 257 -0.94 -0.81 21.23
C ASN A 257 -1.37 -1.63 20.00
N GLY A 258 -0.44 -2.33 19.33
CA GLY A 258 -0.75 -3.20 18.20
C GLY A 258 -1.04 -2.48 16.87
N LYS A 259 -0.71 -1.18 16.77
CA LYS A 259 -0.70 -0.42 15.49
C LYS A 259 0.67 -0.48 14.84
N ILE A 260 0.75 -0.35 13.52
CA ILE A 260 2.04 -0.29 12.82
C ILE A 260 2.86 0.93 13.30
N ASP A 261 4.11 0.69 13.69
CA ASP A 261 5.04 1.73 14.13
C ASP A 261 5.75 2.38 12.94
N ARG A 262 5.12 3.42 12.38
CA ARG A 262 5.67 4.23 11.28
C ARG A 262 7.03 4.83 11.62
N LYS A 263 7.31 5.18 12.89
CA LYS A 263 8.60 5.80 13.28
C LYS A 263 9.76 4.80 13.20
N LEU A 264 9.49 3.52 13.42
CA LEU A 264 10.48 2.47 13.21
C LEU A 264 10.73 2.25 11.71
N LEU A 265 9.69 2.31 10.88
CA LEU A 265 9.82 2.23 9.42
C LEU A 265 10.59 3.42 8.83
N GLU A 266 10.35 4.66 9.29
CA GLU A 266 11.11 5.85 8.86
C GLU A 266 12.62 5.75 9.11
N LYS A 267 13.02 4.92 10.09
CA LYS A 267 14.41 4.69 10.48
C LYS A 267 15.01 3.44 9.84
N ASP A 268 14.26 2.71 9.04
CA ASP A 268 14.72 1.48 8.42
C ASP A 268 15.66 1.78 7.25
N GLU A 269 16.97 1.82 7.56
CA GLU A 269 18.01 2.07 6.56
C GLU A 269 18.12 0.95 5.51
N SER A 270 17.63 -0.27 5.81
CA SER A 270 17.66 -1.41 4.87
C SER A 270 16.66 -1.26 3.72
N VAL A 271 15.79 -0.25 3.75
CA VAL A 271 14.92 0.07 2.61
C VAL A 271 15.72 0.44 1.35
N HIS A 272 16.95 0.94 1.51
CA HIS A 272 17.91 1.14 0.42
C HIS A 272 18.51 -0.17 -0.06
N GLU A 273 18.70 -1.10 0.85
CA GLU A 273 19.37 -2.36 0.58
C GLU A 273 18.55 -3.17 -0.41
N GLN A 274 17.22 -3.11 -0.43
CA GLN A 274 16.40 -3.79 -1.44
C GLN A 274 16.46 -3.22 -2.87
N GLN A 275 17.19 -2.11 -3.14
CA GLN A 275 17.64 -1.80 -4.51
C GLN A 275 18.98 -2.44 -4.87
N GLN A 276 19.79 -2.83 -3.87
CA GLN A 276 20.98 -3.70 -4.04
C GLN A 276 20.69 -5.18 -3.74
N TYR A 277 19.50 -5.51 -3.24
CA TYR A 277 18.98 -6.82 -2.87
C TYR A 277 17.75 -7.18 -3.74
N VAL A 278 17.78 -6.82 -5.02
CA VAL A 278 17.03 -7.55 -6.06
C VAL A 278 17.82 -8.84 -6.33
N GLY A 279 17.87 -9.73 -5.34
CA GLY A 279 18.86 -10.79 -5.31
C GLY A 279 18.36 -12.00 -4.55
N SER A 280 17.36 -12.69 -5.10
CA SER A 280 17.21 -14.16 -5.04
C SER A 280 15.93 -14.62 -5.76
N SER A 281 15.92 -14.48 -7.09
CA SER A 281 15.74 -15.71 -7.87
C SER A 281 17.11 -15.97 -8.44
N HIS A 282 17.83 -16.99 -7.97
CA HIS A 282 19.02 -17.40 -8.70
C HIS A 282 18.59 -17.71 -10.12
N LEU A 283 19.00 -16.86 -11.07
CA LEU A 283 18.90 -17.18 -12.48
C LEU A 283 19.55 -18.55 -12.63
N ASN A 284 18.81 -19.51 -13.19
CA ASN A 284 19.43 -20.79 -13.50
C ASN A 284 20.58 -20.56 -14.50
N GLU A 285 21.47 -21.55 -14.69
CA GLU A 285 22.65 -21.39 -15.55
C GLU A 285 22.32 -20.84 -16.95
N THR A 286 21.16 -21.21 -17.50
CA THR A 286 20.71 -20.73 -18.82
C THR A 286 20.27 -19.26 -18.76
N GLN A 287 19.49 -18.89 -17.75
CA GLN A 287 19.03 -17.51 -17.54
C GLN A 287 20.20 -16.54 -17.26
N LEU A 288 21.20 -16.99 -16.49
CA LEU A 288 22.40 -16.20 -16.22
C LEU A 288 23.25 -16.03 -17.49
N ALA A 289 23.39 -17.08 -18.30
CA ALA A 289 24.08 -16.99 -19.58
C ALA A 289 23.39 -16.00 -20.54
N ILE A 290 22.06 -16.00 -20.60
CA ILE A 290 21.28 -15.03 -21.40
C ILE A 290 21.50 -13.61 -20.88
N SER A 291 21.42 -13.41 -19.56
CA SER A 291 21.62 -12.11 -18.92
C SER A 291 23.00 -11.52 -19.22
N LYS A 292 24.06 -12.35 -19.18
CA LYS A 292 25.42 -11.94 -19.57
C LYS A 292 25.52 -11.54 -21.05
N LEU A 293 24.82 -12.24 -21.93
CA LEU A 293 24.76 -11.88 -23.36
C LEU A 293 24.07 -10.54 -23.57
N TRP A 294 22.98 -10.28 -22.85
CA TRP A 294 22.29 -9.00 -22.89
C TRP A 294 23.20 -7.86 -22.44
N CYS A 295 23.90 -8.01 -21.32
CA CYS A 295 24.85 -7.00 -20.84
C CYS A 295 25.92 -6.67 -21.89
N ASN A 296 26.50 -7.69 -22.54
CA ASN A 296 27.49 -7.47 -23.60
C ASN A 296 26.90 -6.70 -24.79
N LEU A 297 25.73 -7.13 -25.29
CA LEU A 297 25.07 -6.49 -26.44
C LEU A 297 24.63 -5.05 -26.17
N LEU A 298 24.14 -4.79 -24.95
CA LEU A 298 23.64 -3.48 -24.52
C LEU A 298 24.74 -2.61 -23.91
N LYS A 299 25.99 -3.09 -23.89
CA LYS A 299 27.18 -2.38 -23.37
C LYS A 299 27.10 -2.04 -21.87
N PHE A 300 26.48 -2.91 -21.09
CA PHE A 300 26.55 -2.88 -19.62
C PHE A 300 27.77 -3.66 -19.12
N GLU A 301 28.23 -3.35 -17.91
CA GLU A 301 29.23 -4.17 -17.23
C GLU A 301 28.70 -5.60 -16.98
N GLU A 302 29.56 -6.61 -17.05
CA GLU A 302 29.15 -8.01 -16.82
C GLU A 302 28.56 -8.23 -15.41
N SER A 303 29.01 -7.44 -14.42
CA SER A 303 28.49 -7.41 -13.06
C SER A 303 26.98 -7.13 -13.02
N PHE A 304 26.45 -6.37 -13.99
CA PHE A 304 25.03 -6.06 -14.12
C PHE A 304 24.18 -7.29 -14.45
N ALA A 305 24.75 -8.34 -15.07
CA ALA A 305 24.00 -9.55 -15.39
C ALA A 305 23.47 -10.26 -14.13
N TYR A 306 24.18 -10.10 -13.00
CA TYR A 306 23.81 -10.71 -11.72
C TYR A 306 22.74 -9.91 -10.97
N THR A 307 22.40 -8.71 -11.43
CA THR A 307 21.29 -7.90 -10.88
C THR A 307 19.98 -8.09 -11.63
N LEU A 308 20.02 -8.76 -12.81
CA LEU A 308 18.83 -9.05 -13.61
C LEU A 308 17.97 -10.14 -12.98
N HIS A 309 16.65 -9.99 -13.12
CA HIS A 309 15.65 -10.95 -12.67
C HIS A 309 15.14 -11.78 -13.86
N ARG A 310 14.52 -12.93 -13.59
CA ARG A 310 13.93 -13.76 -14.66
C ARG A 310 12.86 -13.01 -15.48
N GLN A 311 12.25 -11.98 -14.89
CA GLN A 311 11.26 -11.11 -15.53
C GLN A 311 11.83 -9.78 -16.05
N SER A 312 13.16 -9.61 -16.06
CA SER A 312 13.78 -8.43 -16.67
C SER A 312 13.52 -8.44 -18.17
N SER A 313 13.01 -7.33 -18.70
CA SER A 313 12.68 -7.15 -20.11
C SER A 313 13.88 -6.69 -20.93
N PHE A 314 14.07 -7.29 -22.11
CA PHE A 314 15.12 -6.94 -23.05
C PHE A 314 14.88 -5.55 -23.64
N THR A 315 13.63 -5.24 -23.99
CA THR A 315 13.25 -3.96 -24.59
C THR A 315 13.33 -2.82 -23.58
N GLU A 316 12.92 -3.04 -22.32
CA GLU A 316 13.06 -2.06 -21.24
C GLU A 316 14.52 -1.71 -20.94
N LEU A 317 15.43 -2.68 -21.10
CA LEU A 317 16.88 -2.48 -20.96
C LEU A 317 17.52 -1.77 -22.16
N GLY A 318 16.73 -1.36 -23.16
CA GLY A 318 17.20 -0.66 -24.37
C GLY A 318 17.51 -1.57 -25.55
N GLY A 319 17.15 -2.86 -25.47
CA GLY A 319 17.19 -3.78 -26.60
C GLY A 319 16.19 -3.41 -27.68
N ASN A 320 16.62 -3.48 -28.94
CA ASN A 320 15.76 -3.29 -30.09
C ASN A 320 15.96 -4.42 -31.11
N SER A 321 15.24 -4.36 -32.22
CA SER A 321 15.25 -5.41 -33.25
C SER A 321 16.65 -5.71 -33.80
N LEU A 322 17.55 -4.73 -33.85
CA LEU A 322 18.94 -4.94 -34.27
C LEU A 322 19.70 -5.79 -33.25
N GLN A 323 19.63 -5.48 -31.95
CA GLN A 323 20.27 -6.32 -30.93
C GLN A 323 19.61 -7.69 -30.82
N LEU A 324 18.31 -7.81 -31.11
CA LEU A 324 17.62 -9.10 -31.14
C LEU A 324 18.15 -10.00 -32.27
N VAL A 325 18.39 -9.45 -33.46
CA VAL A 325 19.03 -10.17 -34.59
C VAL A 325 20.46 -10.58 -34.25
N LEU A 326 21.23 -9.70 -33.58
CA LEU A 326 22.58 -10.04 -33.13
C LEU A 326 22.58 -11.13 -32.05
N LEU A 327 21.65 -11.05 -31.08
CA LEU A 327 21.45 -12.03 -30.03
C LEU A 327 21.11 -13.40 -30.62
N GLN A 328 20.22 -13.44 -31.61
CA GLN A 328 19.86 -14.66 -32.33
C GLN A 328 21.10 -15.33 -32.90
N ARG A 329 21.92 -14.62 -33.68
CA ARG A 329 23.13 -15.16 -34.30
C ARG A 329 24.11 -15.74 -33.27
N ILE A 330 24.35 -15.02 -32.17
CA ILE A 330 25.25 -15.47 -31.09
C ILE A 330 24.72 -16.74 -30.42
N LEU A 331 23.40 -16.83 -30.21
CA LEU A 331 22.77 -18.01 -29.62
C LEU A 331 22.82 -19.22 -30.57
N GLU A 332 22.61 -19.01 -31.87
CA GLU A 332 22.71 -20.09 -32.87
C GLU A 332 24.14 -20.66 -32.94
N GLU A 333 25.16 -19.78 -32.95
CA GLU A 333 26.58 -20.17 -32.94
C GLU A 333 26.96 -20.93 -31.65
N LYS A 334 26.56 -20.42 -30.48
CA LYS A 334 26.92 -21.04 -29.18
C LYS A 334 26.16 -22.33 -28.89
N LEU A 335 24.92 -22.47 -29.37
CA LEU A 335 24.03 -23.57 -28.97
C LEU A 335 23.80 -24.60 -30.07
N SER A 336 24.27 -24.36 -31.30
CA SER A 336 24.03 -25.23 -32.46
C SER A 336 22.53 -25.52 -32.70
N VAL A 337 21.69 -24.51 -32.44
CA VAL A 337 20.23 -24.55 -32.64
C VAL A 337 19.86 -23.51 -33.68
N LYS A 338 18.96 -23.82 -34.61
CA LYS A 338 18.34 -22.79 -35.48
C LYS A 338 17.20 -22.11 -34.74
N LEU A 339 17.26 -20.79 -34.62
CA LEU A 339 16.23 -19.94 -34.03
C LEU A 339 15.63 -19.10 -35.16
N SER A 340 14.31 -19.04 -35.27
CA SER A 340 13.66 -18.08 -36.18
C SER A 340 13.49 -16.73 -35.50
N PHE A 341 13.38 -15.66 -36.29
CA PHE A 341 13.08 -14.32 -35.77
C PHE A 341 11.77 -14.30 -34.96
N THR A 342 10.76 -15.06 -35.41
CA THR A 342 9.50 -15.26 -34.69
C THR A 342 9.64 -15.96 -33.35
N ASP A 343 10.65 -16.83 -33.16
CA ASP A 343 10.82 -17.54 -31.89
C ASP A 343 11.30 -16.61 -30.77
N LEU A 344 12.18 -15.65 -31.10
CA LEU A 344 12.73 -14.70 -30.12
C LEU A 344 11.96 -13.38 -30.08
N GLY A 345 11.35 -12.95 -31.20
CA GLY A 345 10.60 -11.70 -31.27
C GLY A 345 9.32 -11.69 -30.44
N THR A 346 8.83 -12.85 -30.02
CA THR A 346 7.70 -12.97 -29.08
C THR A 346 8.13 -13.09 -27.62
N ALA A 347 9.44 -13.17 -27.34
CA ALA A 347 9.98 -13.20 -25.99
C ALA A 347 10.52 -11.81 -25.65
N ASP A 348 10.26 -11.34 -24.44
CA ASP A 348 10.80 -10.07 -23.96
C ASP A 348 11.52 -10.25 -22.62
N THR A 349 11.17 -11.26 -21.82
CA THR A 349 11.79 -11.48 -20.50
C THR A 349 12.88 -12.56 -20.51
N VAL A 350 13.84 -12.49 -19.56
CA VAL A 350 14.90 -13.50 -19.41
C VAL A 350 14.34 -14.94 -19.30
N GLU A 351 13.19 -15.11 -18.64
CA GLU A 351 12.48 -16.38 -18.52
C GLU A 351 11.93 -16.86 -19.85
N GLU A 352 11.25 -16.01 -20.61
CA GLU A 352 10.71 -16.35 -21.93
C GLU A 352 11.83 -16.72 -22.92
N PHE A 353 12.92 -15.96 -22.94
CA PHE A 353 14.10 -16.29 -23.75
C PHE A 353 14.67 -17.67 -23.35
N ALA A 354 14.76 -17.96 -22.06
CA ALA A 354 15.24 -19.26 -21.57
C ALA A 354 14.29 -20.41 -21.96
N GLU A 355 12.97 -20.20 -21.91
CA GLU A 355 11.98 -21.17 -22.33
C GLU A 355 12.05 -21.48 -23.82
N VAL A 356 12.17 -20.45 -24.66
CA VAL A 356 12.32 -20.60 -26.12
C VAL A 356 13.53 -21.47 -26.44
N ILE A 357 14.67 -21.18 -25.81
CA ILE A 357 15.91 -21.95 -25.99
C ILE A 357 15.73 -23.39 -25.52
N LYS A 358 15.11 -23.61 -24.35
CA LYS A 358 14.85 -24.94 -23.80
C LYS A 358 13.98 -25.78 -24.73
N ARG A 359 12.86 -25.22 -25.20
CA ARG A 359 11.93 -25.90 -26.13
C ARG A 359 12.64 -26.35 -27.40
N LYS A 360 13.51 -25.51 -27.98
CA LYS A 360 14.25 -25.86 -29.20
C LYS A 360 15.32 -26.92 -28.97
N LYS A 361 16.03 -26.89 -27.83
CA LYS A 361 16.98 -27.95 -27.45
C LYS A 361 16.30 -29.31 -27.26
N ASP A 362 15.12 -29.33 -26.67
CA ASP A 362 14.35 -30.56 -26.43
C ASP A 362 13.87 -31.20 -27.75
N VAL A 363 13.47 -30.39 -28.72
CA VAL A 363 13.11 -30.87 -30.08
C VAL A 363 14.31 -31.52 -30.78
N LEU A 364 15.49 -30.91 -30.70
CA LEU A 364 16.71 -31.48 -31.30
C LEU A 364 17.14 -32.79 -30.65
N ARG A 365 17.01 -32.91 -29.31
CA ARG A 365 17.27 -34.17 -28.60
C ARG A 365 16.33 -35.29 -29.03
N LYS A 366 15.02 -35.01 -29.14
CA LYS A 366 14.02 -35.98 -29.61
C LYS A 366 14.27 -36.44 -31.05
N ASN A 367 14.70 -35.54 -31.93
CA ASN A 367 15.02 -35.89 -33.31
C ASN A 367 16.29 -36.75 -33.44
N ARG A 368 17.30 -36.55 -32.59
CA ARG A 368 18.48 -37.42 -32.58
C ARG A 368 18.18 -38.85 -32.11
N HIS A 369 17.26 -39.03 -31.15
CA HIS A 369 16.87 -40.37 -30.68
C HIS A 369 16.01 -41.15 -31.67
N ARG A 370 15.32 -40.48 -32.60
CA ARG A 370 14.53 -41.11 -33.67
C ARG A 370 15.34 -41.59 -34.87
N VAL A 371 16.60 -41.17 -35.00
CA VAL A 371 17.48 -41.55 -36.12
C VAL A 371 18.45 -42.67 -35.71
N SER A 372 18.49 -43.02 -34.42
CA SER A 372 19.31 -44.09 -33.82
C SER A 372 18.52 -45.39 -33.53
N HIS A 373 17.30 -45.48 -34.04
CA HIS A 373 16.48 -46.70 -34.20
C HIS A 373 16.07 -46.78 -35.66
#